data_AF-A0A5S9P8I4-F1
#
_entry.id   AF-A0A5S9P8I4-F1
#
_cell.length_a   1.000
_cell.length_b   1.000
_cell.length_c   1.000
_cell.angle_alpha   90.00
_cell.angle_beta   90.00
_cell.angle_gamma   90.00
#
_symmetry.space_group_name_H-M   'P 1'
#
loop_
_entity.id
_entity.type
_entity.pdbx_description
1 polymer ?
#
loop_
_entity_poly.entity_id
_entity_poly.type
_entity_poly.pdbx_seq_one_letter_code
_entity_poly.pdbx_strand_id
1 'polypeptide(L)'
;MKTLPLIAAISSSLLFAACVPEIAPPDTDSEFATTWYADTDFDGYGDPEVSQEAVDQPDDYVADNTDCNDGDIDVNPGETDINDDKDNNCDGTINDGPYNVGDRGPAGGWVFAVSELSDFHGLEAAPEDQDDGSGAEWGCEGITITSGNGAQNKELGAGYANTLAHLEDCPDTGTAAKLVNAYTINGFDDWFLPSKDELNAMHTHLHINVLGGFTNNAYRSSSEFNMTYAWVQKFEFGNQFHINKFVLYRVRAARAF
;
A
#
# COMPACT_ATOMS: atom_id res chain seq x y z
N MET A 1 -22.74 -67.64 -93.46
CA MET A 1 -21.50 -66.94 -93.05
C MET A 1 -21.83 -66.04 -91.85
N LYS A 2 -20.94 -66.06 -90.84
CA LYS A 2 -20.81 -65.13 -89.68
C LYS A 2 -21.80 -65.25 -88.50
N THR A 3 -21.36 -66.00 -87.48
CA THR A 3 -21.05 -65.61 -86.06
C THR A 3 -21.87 -64.50 -85.37
N LEU A 4 -22.23 -64.51 -84.07
CA LEU A 4 -21.58 -64.97 -82.82
C LEU A 4 -22.64 -65.09 -81.66
N PRO A 5 -22.33 -65.72 -80.50
CA PRO A 5 -23.27 -66.03 -79.39
C PRO A 5 -22.97 -65.31 -78.05
N LEU A 6 -23.87 -65.38 -77.03
CA LEU A 6 -23.55 -65.57 -75.58
C LEU A 6 -24.79 -65.70 -74.66
N ILE A 7 -24.58 -66.26 -73.46
CA ILE A 7 -25.31 -66.25 -72.14
C ILE A 7 -25.82 -67.65 -71.75
N ALA A 8 -25.81 -68.13 -70.50
CA ALA A 8 -25.05 -68.00 -69.24
C ALA A 8 -25.71 -69.00 -68.25
N ALA A 9 -24.97 -69.57 -67.30
CA ALA A 9 -25.43 -69.87 -65.93
C ALA A 9 -24.30 -70.51 -65.08
N ILE A 10 -24.15 -70.04 -63.84
CA ILE A 10 -23.22 -70.54 -62.81
C ILE A 10 -24.04 -70.92 -61.58
N SER A 11 -23.67 -72.01 -60.90
CA SER A 11 -24.26 -72.49 -59.64
C SER A 11 -23.19 -72.68 -58.55
N SER A 12 -23.44 -72.00 -57.42
CA SER A 12 -23.23 -72.35 -56.00
C SER A 12 -21.98 -73.10 -55.52
N SER A 13 -21.29 -72.53 -54.53
CA SER A 13 -20.55 -73.26 -53.48
C SER A 13 -20.38 -72.40 -52.21
N LEU A 14 -20.68 -72.99 -51.05
CA LEU A 14 -20.63 -72.40 -49.70
C LEU A 14 -19.19 -72.15 -49.22
N LEU A 15 -18.96 -71.04 -48.51
CA LEU A 15 -17.84 -70.86 -47.57
C LEU A 15 -18.37 -70.55 -46.16
N PHE A 16 -17.89 -71.29 -45.17
CA PHE A 16 -18.07 -71.05 -43.74
C PHE A 16 -17.36 -69.74 -43.33
N ALA A 17 -18.09 -68.78 -42.76
CA ALA A 17 -17.51 -67.66 -42.03
C ALA A 17 -17.38 -68.06 -40.56
N ALA A 18 -16.15 -68.29 -40.09
CA ALA A 18 -15.85 -68.36 -38.67
C ALA A 18 -15.95 -66.95 -38.07
N CYS A 19 -16.72 -66.79 -36.99
CA CYS A 19 -16.72 -65.59 -36.16
C CYS A 19 -15.35 -65.53 -35.45
N VAL A 20 -14.48 -64.60 -35.87
CA VAL A 20 -13.33 -64.18 -35.07
C VAL A 20 -13.88 -63.13 -34.10
N PRO A 21 -13.69 -63.26 -32.77
CA PRO A 21 -13.95 -62.14 -31.88
C PRO A 21 -12.92 -61.07 -32.22
N GLU A 22 -13.39 -59.94 -32.76
CA GLU A 22 -12.59 -58.75 -32.87
C GLU A 22 -12.28 -58.29 -31.44
N ILE A 23 -11.07 -58.59 -30.98
CA ILE A 23 -10.52 -57.97 -29.78
C ILE A 23 -10.38 -56.50 -30.15
N ALA A 24 -11.32 -55.67 -29.66
CA ALA A 24 -11.12 -54.23 -29.66
C ALA A 24 -9.73 -53.95 -29.07
N PRO A 25 -8.91 -53.07 -29.67
CA PRO A 25 -7.67 -52.66 -29.04
C PRO A 25 -7.99 -52.23 -27.60
N PRO A 26 -7.13 -52.49 -26.60
CA PRO A 26 -7.36 -51.93 -25.28
C PRO A 26 -7.45 -50.41 -25.47
N ASP A 27 -8.64 -49.85 -25.24
CA ASP A 27 -8.83 -48.41 -25.06
C ASP A 27 -7.99 -48.04 -23.84
N THR A 28 -6.72 -47.74 -24.08
CA THR A 28 -5.92 -46.96 -23.14
C THR A 28 -6.17 -45.50 -23.47
N ASP A 29 -7.43 -45.06 -23.36
CA ASP A 29 -7.67 -43.65 -23.07
C ASP A 29 -7.42 -43.50 -21.57
N SER A 30 -6.14 -43.39 -21.24
CA SER A 30 -5.72 -42.94 -19.92
C SER A 30 -6.09 -41.46 -19.88
N GLU A 31 -7.35 -41.16 -19.60
CA GLU A 31 -7.78 -39.79 -19.33
C GLU A 31 -6.91 -39.28 -18.17
N PHE A 32 -6.01 -38.35 -18.49
CA PHE A 32 -5.16 -37.73 -17.50
C PHE A 32 -6.07 -36.86 -16.66
N ALA A 33 -6.43 -37.34 -15.47
CA ALA A 33 -7.15 -36.54 -14.50
C ALA A 33 -6.29 -35.31 -14.16
N THR A 34 -6.91 -34.14 -14.23
CA THR A 34 -6.30 -32.88 -13.80
C THR A 34 -6.62 -32.70 -12.32
N THR A 35 -5.67 -32.17 -11.56
CA THR A 35 -5.94 -31.70 -10.21
C THR A 35 -6.61 -30.34 -10.29
N TRP A 36 -7.80 -30.24 -9.72
CA TRP A 36 -8.58 -29.02 -9.60
C TRP A 36 -8.62 -28.60 -8.14
N TYR A 37 -8.65 -27.30 -7.87
CA TYR A 37 -8.61 -26.67 -6.55
C TYR A 37 -9.91 -25.91 -6.32
N ALA A 38 -10.45 -25.95 -5.10
CA ALA A 38 -11.68 -25.24 -4.79
C ALA A 38 -11.49 -23.73 -5.03
N ASP A 39 -12.50 -23.08 -5.60
CA ASP A 39 -12.59 -21.63 -5.83
C ASP A 39 -13.87 -21.16 -5.13
N THR A 40 -13.79 -20.96 -3.81
CA THR A 40 -14.98 -20.77 -2.95
C THR A 40 -15.54 -19.35 -3.03
N ASP A 41 -14.71 -18.36 -3.35
CA ASP A 41 -15.11 -16.96 -3.48
C ASP A 41 -15.32 -16.48 -4.92
N PHE A 42 -14.98 -17.32 -5.91
CA PHE A 42 -15.20 -17.14 -7.35
C PHE A 42 -14.33 -16.04 -7.99
N ASP A 43 -13.11 -15.83 -7.51
CA ASP A 43 -12.15 -14.91 -8.13
C ASP A 43 -11.32 -15.55 -9.28
N GLY A 44 -11.36 -16.89 -9.39
CA GLY A 44 -10.66 -17.65 -10.42
C GLY A 44 -9.29 -18.21 -10.01
N TYR A 45 -8.89 -18.02 -8.76
CA TYR A 45 -7.79 -18.71 -8.09
C TYR A 45 -8.36 -19.78 -7.15
N GLY A 46 -7.56 -20.76 -6.75
CA GLY A 46 -8.07 -21.87 -5.95
C GLY A 46 -7.17 -22.26 -4.79
N ASP A 47 -7.78 -22.81 -3.75
CA ASP A 47 -7.13 -23.23 -2.51
C ASP A 47 -6.18 -24.43 -2.76
N PRO A 48 -4.85 -24.28 -2.61
CA PRO A 48 -3.90 -25.39 -2.75
C PRO A 48 -4.10 -26.53 -1.73
N GLU A 49 -4.77 -26.27 -0.60
CA GLU A 49 -5.08 -27.25 0.45
C GLU A 49 -6.35 -28.08 0.15
N VAL A 50 -7.23 -27.59 -0.73
CA VAL A 50 -8.50 -28.25 -1.08
C VAL A 50 -8.53 -28.59 -2.57
N SER A 51 -8.13 -29.82 -2.90
CA SER A 51 -8.07 -30.29 -4.28
C SER A 51 -8.74 -31.63 -4.53
N GLN A 52 -9.12 -31.87 -5.79
CA GLN A 52 -9.63 -33.16 -6.28
C GLN A 52 -9.17 -33.45 -7.71
N GLU A 53 -9.08 -34.72 -8.07
CA GLU A 53 -8.76 -35.15 -9.43
C GLU A 53 -10.04 -35.38 -10.23
N ALA A 54 -10.15 -34.76 -11.41
CA ALA A 54 -11.26 -34.95 -12.33
C ALA A 54 -10.81 -34.77 -13.79
N VAL A 55 -11.56 -35.38 -14.71
CA VAL A 55 -11.29 -35.29 -16.16
C VAL A 55 -11.76 -33.94 -16.69
N ASP A 56 -12.98 -33.55 -16.34
CA ASP A 56 -13.56 -32.23 -16.60
C ASP A 56 -13.51 -31.35 -15.34
N GLN A 57 -13.52 -30.03 -15.51
CA GLN A 57 -13.59 -29.06 -14.42
C GLN A 57 -14.86 -29.28 -13.57
N PRO A 58 -14.73 -29.57 -12.27
CA PRO A 58 -15.87 -29.61 -11.35
C PRO A 58 -16.45 -28.20 -11.14
N ASP A 59 -17.74 -28.12 -10.80
CA ASP A 59 -18.37 -26.86 -10.37
C ASP A 59 -17.64 -26.34 -9.11
N ASP A 60 -17.39 -25.02 -9.06
CA ASP A 60 -16.71 -24.32 -7.96
C ASP A 60 -15.23 -24.73 -7.75
N TYR A 61 -14.56 -25.20 -8.81
CA TYR A 61 -13.12 -25.51 -8.79
C TYR A 61 -12.39 -24.92 -10.01
N VAL A 62 -11.12 -24.54 -9.86
CA VAL A 62 -10.22 -24.05 -10.93
C VAL A 62 -8.92 -24.83 -10.99
N ALA A 63 -8.18 -24.69 -12.10
CA ALA A 63 -6.89 -25.38 -12.27
C ALA A 63 -5.73 -24.63 -11.60
N ASP A 64 -5.93 -23.34 -11.34
CA ASP A 64 -4.99 -22.52 -10.60
C ASP A 64 -5.05 -22.87 -9.10
N ASN A 65 -3.91 -22.83 -8.41
CA ASN A 65 -3.78 -23.20 -7.01
C ASN A 65 -3.00 -22.16 -6.20
N THR A 66 -3.00 -20.92 -6.67
CA THR A 66 -2.14 -19.87 -6.15
C THR A 66 -2.85 -18.95 -5.15
N ASP A 67 -4.08 -19.28 -4.78
CA ASP A 67 -4.84 -18.54 -3.77
C ASP A 67 -4.28 -18.76 -2.36
N CYS A 68 -4.03 -17.67 -1.64
CA CYS A 68 -3.61 -17.71 -0.24
C CYS A 68 -4.79 -17.59 0.76
N ASN A 69 -5.98 -17.21 0.30
CA ASN A 69 -7.21 -17.16 1.08
C ASN A 69 -8.49 -17.25 0.20
N ASP A 70 -8.86 -18.47 -0.18
CA ASP A 70 -10.04 -18.86 -1.00
C ASP A 70 -11.43 -18.43 -0.45
N GLY A 71 -11.47 -17.75 0.69
CA GLY A 71 -12.70 -17.20 1.26
C GLY A 71 -12.83 -15.69 1.12
N ASP A 72 -11.90 -15.01 0.46
CA ASP A 72 -11.80 -13.55 0.35
C ASP A 72 -11.39 -13.13 -1.07
N ILE A 73 -12.38 -12.76 -1.88
CA ILE A 73 -12.24 -12.36 -3.30
C ILE A 73 -11.21 -11.24 -3.56
N ASP A 74 -10.82 -10.51 -2.50
CA ASP A 74 -9.83 -9.42 -2.52
C ASP A 74 -8.42 -9.89 -2.06
N VAL A 75 -8.17 -11.21 -2.01
CA VAL A 75 -6.90 -11.82 -1.56
C VAL A 75 -6.48 -12.95 -2.51
N ASN A 76 -5.81 -12.60 -3.60
CA ASN A 76 -5.31 -13.53 -4.61
C ASN A 76 -4.14 -12.93 -5.41
N PRO A 77 -3.37 -13.73 -6.18
CA PRO A 77 -2.22 -13.24 -6.97
C PRO A 77 -2.50 -12.20 -8.04
N GLY A 78 -3.78 -11.95 -8.36
CA GLY A 78 -4.19 -10.90 -9.29
C GLY A 78 -4.36 -9.53 -8.64
N GLU A 79 -4.41 -9.47 -7.30
CA GLU A 79 -4.67 -8.25 -6.56
C GLU A 79 -3.43 -7.39 -6.36
N THR A 80 -3.65 -6.18 -5.83
CA THR A 80 -2.60 -5.26 -5.40
C THR A 80 -2.80 -4.98 -3.92
N ASP A 81 -1.72 -4.97 -3.14
CA ASP A 81 -1.79 -4.64 -1.73
C ASP A 81 -2.34 -3.25 -1.46
N ILE A 82 -3.16 -3.16 -0.42
CA ILE A 82 -3.83 -1.93 0.01
C ILE A 82 -3.41 -1.46 1.41
N ASN A 83 -2.24 -1.91 1.87
CA ASN A 83 -1.64 -1.52 3.15
C ASN A 83 -2.60 -1.69 4.35
N ASP A 84 -3.38 -2.79 4.37
CA ASP A 84 -4.42 -3.11 5.35
C ASP A 84 -4.06 -4.24 6.33
N ASP A 85 -2.75 -4.53 6.46
CA ASP A 85 -2.16 -5.63 7.23
C ASP A 85 -2.46 -7.04 6.69
N LYS A 86 -2.91 -7.13 5.43
CA LYS A 86 -2.98 -8.39 4.67
C LYS A 86 -1.90 -8.44 3.59
N ASP A 87 -1.67 -9.64 3.09
CA ASP A 87 -0.95 -9.94 1.84
C ASP A 87 -2.05 -10.17 0.81
N ASN A 88 -2.49 -9.11 0.13
CA ASN A 88 -3.61 -9.20 -0.82
C ASN A 88 -3.19 -9.91 -2.10
N ASN A 89 -1.93 -9.78 -2.50
CA ASN A 89 -1.42 -10.30 -3.78
C ASN A 89 -0.73 -11.67 -3.66
N CYS A 90 -0.76 -12.29 -2.48
CA CYS A 90 -0.16 -13.59 -2.17
C CYS A 90 1.33 -13.72 -2.54
N ASP A 91 2.11 -12.64 -2.53
CA ASP A 91 3.55 -12.67 -2.86
C ASP A 91 4.45 -12.96 -1.66
N GLY A 92 3.85 -13.11 -0.47
CA GLY A 92 4.54 -13.37 0.78
C GLY A 92 5.04 -12.11 1.49
N THR A 93 4.70 -10.93 0.99
CA THR A 93 4.92 -9.64 1.64
C THR A 93 3.60 -9.01 2.02
N ILE A 94 3.58 -8.34 3.17
CA ILE A 94 2.40 -7.64 3.68
C ILE A 94 2.66 -6.15 3.49
N ASN A 95 1.65 -5.40 3.02
CA ASN A 95 1.70 -3.95 2.89
C ASN A 95 2.85 -3.44 1.98
N ASP A 96 3.04 -4.05 0.80
CA ASP A 96 4.01 -3.63 -0.22
C ASP A 96 3.37 -2.80 -1.35
N GLY A 97 2.06 -2.60 -1.28
CA GLY A 97 1.28 -1.81 -2.23
C GLY A 97 1.57 -0.32 -2.18
N PRO A 98 1.11 0.44 -3.21
CA PRO A 98 1.33 1.88 -3.27
C PRO A 98 0.63 2.59 -2.09
N TYR A 99 1.33 3.53 -1.47
CA TYR A 99 0.74 4.38 -0.44
C TYR A 99 -0.13 5.47 -1.08
N ASN A 100 -1.31 5.68 -0.49
CA ASN A 100 -2.19 6.79 -0.81
C ASN A 100 -2.27 7.77 0.37
N VAL A 101 -2.63 9.02 0.05
CA VAL A 101 -2.94 10.02 1.07
C VAL A 101 -4.15 9.54 1.89
N GLY A 102 -3.96 9.46 3.21
CA GLY A 102 -4.95 8.92 4.15
C GLY A 102 -4.61 7.54 4.68
N ASP A 103 -3.66 6.83 4.07
CA ASP A 103 -3.25 5.50 4.52
C ASP A 103 -2.41 5.56 5.79
N ARG A 104 -2.20 4.39 6.40
CA ARG A 104 -1.25 4.22 7.49
C ARG A 104 0.14 4.06 6.90
N GLY A 105 1.05 4.95 7.26
CA GLY A 105 2.44 4.87 6.82
C GLY A 105 3.22 3.79 7.59
N PRO A 106 4.45 3.46 7.16
CA PRO A 106 5.24 2.37 7.72
C PRO A 106 5.62 2.57 9.18
N ALA A 107 5.68 3.81 9.69
CA ALA A 107 5.89 4.06 11.12
C ALA A 107 4.58 4.02 11.94
N GLY A 108 3.45 3.69 11.31
CA GLY A 108 2.12 3.86 11.88
C GLY A 108 1.71 5.34 11.92
N GLY A 109 2.23 6.17 11.03
CA GLY A 109 1.75 7.53 10.82
C GLY A 109 0.53 7.58 9.91
N TRP A 110 0.07 8.78 9.58
CA TRP A 110 -0.95 9.04 8.57
C TRP A 110 -0.30 9.70 7.35
N VAL A 111 -0.37 9.06 6.20
CA VAL A 111 0.22 9.57 4.96
C VAL A 111 -0.51 10.84 4.54
N PHE A 112 0.20 11.97 4.48
CA PHE A 112 -0.38 13.27 4.07
C PHE A 112 0.19 13.79 2.75
N ALA A 113 1.25 13.17 2.24
CA ALA A 113 1.78 13.41 0.91
C ALA A 113 2.41 12.13 0.37
N VAL A 114 2.30 11.93 -0.94
CA VAL A 114 2.94 10.83 -1.69
C VAL A 114 3.81 11.45 -2.77
N SER A 115 4.90 10.79 -3.13
CA SER A 115 5.84 11.26 -4.14
C SER A 115 6.23 10.13 -5.08
N GLU A 116 5.93 10.33 -6.35
CA GLU A 116 6.32 9.43 -7.44
C GLU A 116 7.72 9.73 -8.00
N LEU A 117 8.39 10.77 -7.48
CA LEU A 117 9.57 11.38 -8.11
C LEU A 117 10.78 11.51 -7.18
N SER A 118 10.71 11.01 -5.95
CA SER A 118 11.79 11.10 -4.95
C SER A 118 12.25 9.73 -4.45
N ASP A 119 13.42 9.70 -3.80
CA ASP A 119 13.95 8.51 -3.11
C ASP A 119 13.13 8.09 -1.86
N PHE A 120 12.04 8.81 -1.58
CA PHE A 120 11.06 8.51 -0.54
C PHE A 120 9.67 8.45 -1.18
N HIS A 121 8.85 7.47 -0.73
CA HIS A 121 7.47 7.24 -1.15
C HIS A 121 6.53 8.36 -0.72
N GLY A 122 6.78 9.00 0.43
CA GLY A 122 5.86 10.03 0.92
C GLY A 122 6.25 10.67 2.24
N LEU A 123 5.28 11.38 2.81
CA LEU A 123 5.35 11.98 4.13
C LEU A 123 4.19 11.49 5.00
N GLU A 124 4.50 11.10 6.23
CA GLU A 124 3.53 10.66 7.23
C GLU A 124 3.54 11.57 8.46
N ALA A 125 2.36 11.87 9.00
CA ALA A 125 2.18 12.56 10.26
C ALA A 125 2.15 11.53 11.39
N ALA A 126 2.78 11.82 12.53
CA ALA A 126 2.72 10.93 13.69
C ALA A 126 1.26 10.62 14.08
N PRO A 127 0.96 9.44 14.65
CA PRO A 127 -0.42 9.08 15.01
C PRO A 127 -1.02 9.96 16.09
N GLU A 128 -0.19 10.57 16.96
CA GLU A 128 -0.60 11.48 18.04
C GLU A 128 0.28 12.74 18.12
N ASP A 129 -0.22 13.77 18.81
CA ASP A 129 0.51 15.01 19.08
C ASP A 129 1.65 14.72 20.06
N GLN A 130 2.84 15.28 19.81
CA GLN A 130 3.99 15.08 20.69
C GLN A 130 3.94 15.96 21.94
N ASP A 131 3.10 17.01 21.95
CA ASP A 131 2.88 17.85 23.12
C ASP A 131 1.78 17.32 24.05
N ASP A 132 1.87 17.65 25.33
CA ASP A 132 1.04 17.09 26.40
C ASP A 132 -0.37 17.69 26.53
N GLY A 133 -0.77 18.63 25.66
CA GLY A 133 -1.92 19.50 25.96
C GLY A 133 -1.58 20.98 25.85
N SER A 134 -0.39 21.33 26.34
CA SER A 134 0.02 22.71 26.56
C SER A 134 0.70 23.36 25.36
N GLY A 135 1.13 22.57 24.38
CA GLY A 135 1.93 23.04 23.25
C GLY A 135 3.41 23.21 23.58
N ALA A 136 4.20 23.54 22.56
CA ALA A 136 5.61 23.87 22.71
C ALA A 136 5.94 25.19 22.01
N GLU A 137 7.01 25.84 22.49
CA GLU A 137 7.57 27.02 21.85
C GLU A 137 8.32 26.60 20.58
N TRP A 138 8.40 27.52 19.61
CA TRP A 138 9.40 27.39 18.56
C TRP A 138 10.80 27.56 19.17
N GLY A 139 10.94 28.50 20.12
CA GLY A 139 12.18 28.80 20.84
C GLY A 139 13.10 29.75 20.07
N CYS A 140 14.27 30.05 20.62
CA CYS A 140 15.32 30.84 19.98
C CYS A 140 14.85 32.21 19.49
N GLU A 141 14.13 32.90 20.37
CA GLU A 141 13.78 34.29 20.16
C GLU A 141 15.04 35.17 20.09
N GLY A 142 15.07 36.06 19.10
CA GLY A 142 16.22 36.93 18.84
C GLY A 142 17.36 36.25 18.07
N ILE A 143 17.20 34.98 17.69
CA ILE A 143 18.17 34.24 16.87
C ILE A 143 17.50 33.92 15.53
N THR A 144 18.20 34.22 14.43
CA THR A 144 17.83 33.72 13.10
C THR A 144 18.53 32.39 12.90
N ILE A 145 17.81 31.34 12.52
CA ILE A 145 18.40 30.03 12.21
C ILE A 145 19.04 30.07 10.82
N THR A 146 20.33 29.78 10.75
CA THR A 146 21.17 29.94 9.55
C THR A 146 22.03 28.73 9.21
N SER A 147 22.17 27.75 10.12
CA SER A 147 22.89 26.50 9.83
C SER A 147 22.23 25.70 8.72
N GLY A 148 23.04 24.98 7.94
CA GLY A 148 22.59 24.34 6.70
C GLY A 148 21.98 25.35 5.73
N ASN A 149 20.70 25.14 5.37
CA ASN A 149 19.92 26.05 4.53
C ASN A 149 19.05 27.03 5.34
N GLY A 150 19.26 27.09 6.65
CA GLY A 150 18.39 27.79 7.60
C GLY A 150 17.04 27.09 7.77
N ALA A 151 16.14 27.75 8.49
CA ALA A 151 14.79 27.23 8.76
C ALA A 151 13.69 28.04 8.02
N GLN A 152 14.02 28.90 7.05
CA GLN A 152 13.03 29.80 6.43
C GLN A 152 12.23 29.14 5.29
N ASN A 153 12.64 27.95 4.83
CA ASN A 153 11.96 27.26 3.75
C ASN A 153 10.56 26.79 4.20
N LYS A 154 9.59 26.93 3.31
CA LYS A 154 8.16 26.67 3.56
C LYS A 154 7.64 25.47 2.79
N GLU A 155 8.35 25.06 1.74
CA GLU A 155 7.90 24.12 0.74
C GLU A 155 7.67 22.71 1.32
N LEU A 156 6.91 21.91 0.60
CA LEU A 156 6.73 20.49 0.90
C LEU A 156 8.10 19.78 0.82
N GLY A 157 8.45 18.99 1.83
CA GLY A 157 9.76 18.33 1.97
C GLY A 157 10.81 19.15 2.74
N ALA A 158 10.53 20.41 3.07
CA ALA A 158 11.49 21.27 3.77
C ALA A 158 11.60 21.01 5.29
N GLY A 159 10.63 20.32 5.89
CA GLY A 159 10.52 20.23 7.35
C GLY A 159 11.73 19.59 8.01
N TYR A 160 12.28 18.54 7.39
CA TYR A 160 13.45 17.84 7.88
C TYR A 160 14.68 18.75 7.95
N ALA A 161 15.03 19.40 6.83
CA ALA A 161 16.18 20.31 6.77
C ALA A 161 16.03 21.51 7.72
N ASN A 162 14.83 22.09 7.82
CA ASN A 162 14.54 23.17 8.76
C ASN A 162 14.74 22.71 10.22
N THR A 163 14.27 21.50 10.55
CA THR A 163 14.36 20.94 11.90
C THR A 163 15.82 20.68 12.27
N LEU A 164 16.62 20.09 11.37
CA LEU A 164 18.06 19.91 11.59
C LEU A 164 18.79 21.23 11.84
N ALA A 165 18.54 22.24 11.00
CA ALA A 165 19.11 23.58 11.18
C ALA A 165 18.74 24.18 12.55
N HIS A 166 17.48 24.01 12.96
CA HIS A 166 17.00 24.47 14.26
C HIS A 166 17.67 23.73 15.42
N LEU A 167 17.85 22.42 15.34
CA LEU A 167 18.51 21.62 16.39
C LEU A 167 19.98 22.02 16.59
N GLU A 168 20.65 22.43 15.52
CA GLU A 168 22.04 22.90 15.54
C GLU A 168 22.16 24.29 16.16
N ASP A 169 21.35 25.25 15.70
CA ASP A 169 21.50 26.65 16.08
C ASP A 169 20.84 27.01 17.41
N CYS A 170 19.80 26.27 17.82
CA CYS A 170 18.95 26.69 18.90
C CYS A 170 19.38 26.14 20.27
N PRO A 171 19.89 26.97 21.21
CA PRO A 171 20.28 26.51 22.54
C PRO A 171 19.09 26.12 23.43
N ASP A 172 17.89 26.69 23.19
CA ASP A 172 16.74 26.54 24.08
C ASP A 172 16.29 25.09 24.23
N THR A 173 15.93 24.70 25.44
CA THR A 173 15.43 23.36 25.75
C THR A 173 13.91 23.32 25.64
N GLY A 174 13.33 22.16 25.26
CA GLY A 174 11.87 22.00 25.21
C GLY A 174 11.19 22.67 24.01
N THR A 175 11.94 22.98 22.96
CA THR A 175 11.38 23.50 21.71
C THR A 175 10.62 22.43 20.95
N ALA A 176 9.68 22.84 20.10
CA ALA A 176 8.90 21.95 19.25
C ALA A 176 9.81 21.05 18.38
N ALA A 177 10.91 21.59 17.85
CA ALA A 177 11.89 20.82 17.07
C ALA A 177 12.60 19.74 17.91
N LYS A 178 12.98 20.04 19.15
CA LYS A 178 13.60 19.05 20.05
C LYS A 178 12.60 18.00 20.54
N LEU A 179 11.35 18.39 20.71
CA LEU A 179 10.26 17.50 21.11
C LEU A 179 10.00 16.42 20.05
N VAL A 180 9.87 16.80 18.79
CA VAL A 180 9.66 15.84 17.70
C VAL A 180 10.92 15.01 17.40
N ASN A 181 12.13 15.57 17.53
CA ASN A 181 13.37 14.83 17.31
C ASN A 181 13.65 13.80 18.43
N ALA A 182 13.01 13.92 19.59
CA ALA A 182 13.08 12.93 20.66
C ALA A 182 11.98 11.87 20.56
N TYR A 183 11.07 11.99 19.59
CA TYR A 183 9.95 11.07 19.42
C TYR A 183 10.41 9.80 18.72
N THR A 184 9.99 8.65 19.25
CA THR A 184 10.26 7.33 18.66
C THR A 184 9.02 6.47 18.74
N ILE A 185 8.64 5.86 17.63
CA ILE A 185 7.51 4.93 17.56
C ILE A 185 7.79 3.86 16.51
N ASN A 186 7.40 2.61 16.81
CA ASN A 186 7.53 1.47 15.89
C ASN A 186 8.93 1.27 15.31
N GLY A 187 9.98 1.66 16.05
CA GLY A 187 11.38 1.54 15.61
C GLY A 187 11.92 2.72 14.81
N PHE A 188 11.14 3.78 14.59
CA PHE A 188 11.53 4.97 13.83
C PHE A 188 11.77 6.17 14.75
N ASP A 189 12.92 6.84 14.58
CA ASP A 189 13.40 7.98 15.38
C ASP A 189 13.80 9.21 14.54
N ASP A 190 13.52 9.18 13.24
CA ASP A 190 13.82 10.20 12.21
C ASP A 190 12.69 11.23 12.02
N TRP A 191 11.95 11.51 13.09
CA TRP A 191 10.82 12.43 13.10
C TRP A 191 11.26 13.90 13.17
N PHE A 192 10.57 14.77 12.42
CA PHE A 192 10.89 16.19 12.30
C PHE A 192 9.66 17.09 12.43
N LEU A 193 9.88 18.40 12.59
CA LEU A 193 8.82 19.39 12.71
C LEU A 193 8.41 19.84 11.29
N PRO A 194 7.13 19.73 10.90
CA PRO A 194 6.73 19.98 9.52
C PRO A 194 6.94 21.45 9.11
N SER A 195 7.36 21.65 7.86
CA SER A 195 7.38 22.96 7.21
C SER A 195 5.98 23.55 7.11
N LYS A 196 5.89 24.82 6.73
CA LYS A 196 4.61 25.51 6.63
C LYS A 196 3.68 24.81 5.64
N ASP A 197 4.19 24.35 4.49
CA ASP A 197 3.35 23.74 3.47
C ASP A 197 3.08 22.25 3.76
N GLU A 198 3.98 21.55 4.46
CA GLU A 198 3.71 20.22 5.03
C GLU A 198 2.60 20.27 6.08
N LEU A 199 2.62 21.27 6.96
CA LEU A 199 1.57 21.46 7.95
C LEU A 199 0.23 21.78 7.28
N ASN A 200 0.27 22.50 6.15
CA ASN A 200 -0.93 22.73 5.35
C ASN A 200 -1.46 21.45 4.72
N ALA A 201 -0.57 20.58 4.22
CA ALA A 201 -0.96 19.29 3.69
C ALA A 201 -1.58 18.39 4.77
N MET A 202 -1.02 18.35 5.99
CA MET A 202 -1.65 17.67 7.13
C MET A 202 -3.06 18.20 7.41
N HIS A 203 -3.25 19.52 7.39
CA HIS A 203 -4.57 20.12 7.58
C HIS A 203 -5.54 19.71 6.46
N THR A 204 -5.16 19.90 5.19
CA THR A 204 -6.07 19.71 4.05
C THR A 204 -6.37 18.25 3.76
N HIS A 205 -5.39 17.36 3.97
CA HIS A 205 -5.51 15.95 3.61
C HIS A 205 -5.91 15.07 4.78
N LEU A 206 -5.55 15.42 6.02
CA LEU A 206 -5.89 14.62 7.19
C LEU A 206 -6.99 15.26 8.03
N HIS A 207 -6.78 16.47 8.55
CA HIS A 207 -7.71 17.06 9.51
C HIS A 207 -9.11 17.31 8.94
N ILE A 208 -9.21 17.85 7.72
CA ILE A 208 -10.50 18.05 7.03
C ILE A 208 -11.25 16.72 6.83
N ASN A 209 -10.51 15.62 6.63
CA ASN A 209 -11.06 14.28 6.45
C ASN A 209 -11.21 13.51 7.78
N VAL A 210 -11.07 14.18 8.93
CA VAL A 210 -11.22 13.59 10.27
C VAL A 210 -10.19 12.48 10.55
N LEU A 211 -9.01 12.57 9.94
CA LEU A 211 -7.88 11.67 10.16
C LEU A 211 -6.83 12.30 11.09
N GLY A 212 -5.97 11.48 11.70
CA GLY A 212 -4.81 11.94 12.48
C GLY A 212 -5.09 12.49 13.88
N GLY A 213 -6.36 12.60 14.30
CA GLY A 213 -6.70 13.03 15.67
C GLY A 213 -6.26 14.46 16.00
N PHE A 214 -6.15 15.34 15.00
CA PHE A 214 -5.78 16.74 15.20
C PHE A 214 -6.87 17.50 15.97
N THR A 215 -6.45 18.45 16.80
CA THR A 215 -7.36 19.39 17.46
C THR A 215 -7.61 20.61 16.57
N ASN A 216 -8.65 21.40 16.87
CA ASN A 216 -8.90 22.67 16.17
C ASN A 216 -7.92 23.80 16.56
N ASN A 217 -6.88 23.52 17.35
CA ASN A 217 -5.91 24.52 17.79
C ASN A 217 -4.92 24.89 16.68
N ALA A 218 -3.98 25.79 16.99
CA ALA A 218 -2.88 26.06 16.09
C ALA A 218 -1.68 25.15 16.35
N TYR A 219 -1.03 24.76 15.27
CA TYR A 219 0.11 23.86 15.23
C TYR A 219 1.38 24.59 14.81
N ARG A 220 2.52 24.21 15.39
CA ARG A 220 3.85 24.76 15.08
C ARG A 220 4.38 24.21 13.77
N SER A 221 4.97 25.09 12.97
CA SER A 221 5.78 24.74 11.82
C SER A 221 7.27 24.93 12.12
N SER A 222 8.15 24.17 11.46
CA SER A 222 9.58 24.42 11.43
C SER A 222 9.97 25.66 10.64
N SER A 223 9.09 26.22 9.82
CA SER A 223 9.38 27.40 9.02
C SER A 223 9.50 28.66 9.88
N GLU A 224 10.68 29.26 9.87
CA GLU A 224 10.99 30.55 10.46
C GLU A 224 10.46 31.70 9.59
N PHE A 225 9.95 32.76 10.21
CA PHE A 225 9.64 34.01 9.50
C PHE A 225 10.79 35.02 9.61
N ASN A 226 11.32 35.21 10.82
CA ASN A 226 12.53 35.98 11.12
C ASN A 226 13.01 35.66 12.56
N MET A 227 13.98 36.43 13.07
CA MET A 227 14.52 36.26 14.43
C MET A 227 13.48 36.29 15.57
N THR A 228 12.30 36.88 15.37
CA THR A 228 11.26 37.05 16.40
C THR A 228 10.05 36.14 16.18
N TYR A 229 9.72 35.82 14.93
CA TYR A 229 8.48 35.14 14.56
C TYR A 229 8.73 33.82 13.82
N ALA A 230 7.85 32.86 14.05
CA ALA A 230 7.79 31.59 13.31
C ALA A 230 6.36 31.29 12.85
N TRP A 231 6.25 30.45 11.82
CA TRP A 231 4.96 30.10 11.23
C TRP A 231 4.16 29.10 12.08
N VAL A 232 2.85 29.26 12.05
CA VAL A 232 1.85 28.38 12.65
C VAL A 232 0.64 28.26 11.73
N GLN A 233 -0.15 27.21 11.91
CA GLN A 233 -1.42 27.03 11.22
C GLN A 233 -2.53 26.68 12.20
N LYS A 234 -3.65 27.40 12.14
CA LYS A 234 -4.85 27.10 12.91
C LYS A 234 -5.68 26.06 12.18
N PHE A 235 -5.93 24.92 12.82
CA PHE A 235 -6.60 23.79 12.18
C PHE A 235 -8.12 23.95 12.12
N GLU A 236 -8.72 24.82 12.96
CA GLU A 236 -10.16 25.13 12.90
C GLU A 236 -10.63 25.66 11.53
N PHE A 237 -9.80 26.46 10.86
CA PHE A 237 -10.14 27.13 9.59
C PHE A 237 -9.04 27.04 8.53
N GLY A 238 -7.94 26.34 8.83
CA GLY A 238 -6.78 26.20 7.95
C GLY A 238 -5.91 27.44 7.77
N ASN A 239 -6.17 28.55 8.46
CA ASN A 239 -5.42 29.79 8.23
C ASN A 239 -3.99 29.71 8.79
N GLN A 240 -3.03 30.20 8.00
CA GLN A 240 -1.63 30.27 8.37
C GLN A 240 -1.23 31.69 8.72
N PHE A 241 -0.43 31.84 9.77
CA PHE A 241 0.07 33.13 10.25
C PHE A 241 1.41 32.93 10.95
N HIS A 242 2.10 34.03 11.26
CA HIS A 242 3.33 34.00 12.03
C HIS A 242 3.10 34.68 13.37
N ILE A 243 3.78 34.18 14.40
CA ILE A 243 3.63 34.64 15.78
C ILE A 243 4.94 34.49 16.54
N ASN A 244 5.06 35.17 17.68
CA ASN A 244 6.27 35.11 18.49
C ASN A 244 6.69 33.67 18.78
N LYS A 245 8.00 33.45 18.76
CA LYS A 245 8.60 32.12 18.91
C LYS A 245 8.32 31.47 20.26
N PHE A 246 8.06 32.26 21.31
CA PHE A 246 7.77 31.79 22.67
C PHE A 246 6.30 31.41 22.94
N VAL A 247 5.37 31.59 21.98
CA VAL A 247 3.97 31.22 22.22
C VAL A 247 3.80 29.70 22.18
N LEU A 248 3.06 29.10 23.10
CA LEU A 248 2.86 27.65 23.09
C LEU A 248 1.75 27.25 22.10
N TYR A 249 2.06 26.29 21.23
CA TYR A 249 1.13 25.75 20.25
C TYR A 249 1.36 24.26 20.05
N ARG A 250 0.34 23.57 19.52
CA ARG A 250 0.37 22.11 19.33
C ARG A 250 1.52 21.67 18.44
N VAL A 251 2.00 20.45 18.66
CA VAL A 251 3.13 19.88 17.92
C VAL A 251 2.72 18.53 17.36
N ARG A 252 2.81 18.40 16.04
CA ARG A 252 2.69 17.12 15.34
C ARG A 252 3.94 16.90 14.51
N ALA A 253 4.59 15.77 14.73
CA ALA A 253 5.76 15.36 13.99
C ALA A 253 5.38 14.85 12.59
N ALA A 254 6.30 15.02 11.66
CA ALA A 254 6.28 14.46 10.33
C ALA A 254 7.50 13.55 10.13
N ARG A 255 7.40 12.62 9.19
CA ARG A 255 8.48 11.73 8.78
C ARG A 255 8.39 11.48 7.29
N ALA A 256 9.53 11.34 6.63
CA ALA A 256 9.60 10.88 5.24
C ALA A 256 9.84 9.36 5.24
N PHE A 257 9.19 8.65 4.34
CA PHE A 257 9.30 7.19 4.22
C PHE A 257 9.41 6.79 2.75
#